data_AF-K2QR55-F1
#
_entry.id   AF-K2QR55-F1
#
_cell.length_a   1.000
_cell.length_b   1.000
_cell.length_c   1.000
_cell.angle_alpha   90.00
_cell.angle_beta   90.00
_cell.angle_gamma   90.00
#
_symmetry.space_group_name_H-M   'P 1'
#
loop_
_entity.id
_entity.type
_entity.pdbx_description
1 polymer ?
#
loop_
_entity_poly.entity_id
_entity_poly.type
_entity_poly.pdbx_seq_one_letter_code
_entity_poly.pdbx_strand_id
1 'polypeptide(L)'
;MKIIAMNTANPQLEGLYLAISALVRRMIDKGLLDAEDLHQAMAAARQAAEQDLQTSSLSDANRKAVLFPIDLLDQADGDVESFRALVRLIAARQ
;
A
#
# COMPACT_ATOMS: atom_id res chain seq x y z
N MET A 1 4.92 -7.18 22.30
CA MET A 1 4.24 -6.87 21.03
C MET A 1 5.26 -7.04 19.90
N LYS A 2 5.29 -8.21 19.27
CA LYS A 2 6.21 -8.51 18.17
C LYS A 2 5.55 -7.89 16.93
N ILE A 3 6.08 -6.76 16.45
CA ILE A 3 5.70 -6.24 15.13
C ILE A 3 5.93 -7.42 14.19
N ILE A 4 4.86 -7.88 13.54
CA ILE A 4 4.91 -8.96 12.57
C ILE A 4 5.91 -8.50 11.53
N ALA A 5 7.11 -9.08 11.54
CA ALA A 5 8.19 -8.65 10.66
C ALA A 5 7.75 -9.00 9.24
N MET A 6 7.13 -8.03 8.58
CA MET A 6 7.13 -7.93 7.13
C MET A 6 8.59 -8.07 6.74
N ASN A 7 8.92 -9.05 5.88
CA ASN A 7 10.26 -9.24 5.36
C ASN A 7 10.70 -7.86 4.86
N THR A 8 11.65 -7.24 5.57
CA THR A 8 11.99 -5.81 5.49
C THR A 8 11.92 -5.36 4.05
N ALA A 9 10.91 -4.55 3.72
CA ALA A 9 10.95 -3.80 2.48
C ALA A 9 12.32 -3.12 2.48
N ASN A 10 13.11 -3.39 1.45
CA ASN A 10 14.38 -2.70 1.26
C ASN A 10 14.12 -1.20 1.52
N PRO A 11 14.93 -0.48 2.33
CA PRO A 11 14.70 0.94 2.61
C PRO A 11 14.48 1.80 1.35
N GLN A 12 15.03 1.36 0.21
CA GLN A 12 14.75 1.94 -1.11
C GLN A 12 13.26 1.82 -1.51
N LEU A 13 12.63 0.67 -1.28
CA LEU A 13 11.20 0.46 -1.50
C LEU A 13 10.37 1.28 -0.52
N GLU A 14 10.76 1.37 0.76
CA GLU A 14 10.05 2.24 1.73
C GLU A 14 10.03 3.70 1.26
N GLY A 15 11.19 4.22 0.83
CA GLY A 15 11.30 5.55 0.25
C GLY A 15 10.50 5.71 -1.04
N LEU A 16 10.48 4.69 -1.90
CA LEU A 16 9.69 4.69 -3.13
C LEU A 16 8.19 4.77 -2.85
N TYR A 17 7.68 4.02 -1.87
CA TYR A 17 6.26 4.05 -1.51
C TYR A 17 5.84 5.42 -0.98
N LEU A 18 6.68 6.05 -0.15
CA LEU A 18 6.44 7.41 0.32
C LEU A 18 6.47 8.43 -0.82
N ALA A 19 7.42 8.30 -1.75
CA ALA A 19 7.52 9.19 -2.90
C ALA A 19 6.29 9.08 -3.81
N ILE A 20 5.82 7.87 -4.10
CA ILE A 20 4.62 7.64 -4.91
C ILE A 20 3.38 8.17 -4.19
N SER A 21 3.22 7.88 -2.89
CA SER A 21 2.10 8.39 -2.09
C SER A 21 2.04 9.93 -2.10
N ALA A 22 3.20 10.60 -1.93
CA ALA A 22 3.27 12.05 -2.02
C ALA A 22 2.89 12.58 -3.41
N LEU A 23 3.28 11.89 -4.50
CA LEU A 23 2.89 12.25 -5.85
C LEU A 23 1.38 12.10 -6.07
N VAL A 24 0.79 11.00 -5.60
CA VAL A 24 -0.66 10.74 -5.67
C VAL A 24 -1.43 11.84 -4.92
N ARG A 25 -1.04 12.16 -3.68
CA ARG A 25 -1.67 13.26 -2.92
C ARG A 25 -1.57 14.57 -3.67
N ARG A 26 -0.41 14.87 -4.29
CA ARG A 26 -0.25 16.08 -5.11
C ARG A 26 -1.12 16.10 -6.36
N MET A 27 -1.44 14.94 -6.93
CA MET A 27 -2.38 14.85 -8.07
C MET A 27 -3.81 15.13 -7.59
N ILE A 28 -4.20 14.58 -6.44
CA ILE A 28 -5.52 14.83 -5.81
C ILE A 28 -5.68 16.31 -5.44
N ASP A 29 -4.70 16.90 -4.76
CA ASP A 29 -4.72 18.32 -4.39
C ASP A 29 -4.86 19.25 -5.61
N LYS A 30 -4.40 18.81 -6.78
CA LYS A 30 -4.50 19.54 -8.06
C LYS A 30 -5.76 19.21 -8.86
N GLY A 31 -6.60 18.30 -8.39
CA GLY A 31 -7.78 17.81 -9.11
C GLY A 31 -7.45 16.98 -10.36
N LEU A 32 -6.26 16.39 -10.45
CA LEU A 32 -5.83 15.52 -11.55
C LEU A 32 -6.25 14.06 -11.35
N LEU A 33 -6.58 13.69 -10.12
CA LEU A 33 -7.03 12.36 -9.72
C LEU A 33 -8.11 12.53 -8.65
N ASP A 34 -9.24 11.85 -8.81
CA ASP A 34 -10.26 11.79 -7.76
C ASP A 34 -9.86 10.76 -6.70
N ALA A 35 -10.19 11.02 -5.42
CA ALA A 35 -9.90 10.09 -4.33
C ALA A 35 -10.70 8.78 -4.48
N GLU A 36 -11.94 8.86 -4.98
CA GLU A 36 -12.75 7.68 -5.27
C GLU A 36 -12.12 6.85 -6.40
N ASP A 37 -11.62 7.49 -7.45
CA ASP A 37 -10.91 6.80 -8.55
C ASP A 37 -9.64 6.11 -8.05
N LEU A 38 -8.90 6.71 -7.10
CA LEU A 38 -7.77 6.06 -6.43
C LEU A 38 -8.20 4.77 -5.73
N HIS A 39 -9.22 4.82 -4.89
CA HIS A 39 -9.70 3.64 -4.15
C HIS A 39 -10.22 2.55 -5.08
N GLN A 40 -10.94 2.92 -6.14
CA GLN A 40 -11.40 1.96 -7.16
C GLN A 40 -10.21 1.30 -7.88
N ALA A 41 -9.19 2.07 -8.25
CA ALA A 41 -7.99 1.54 -8.87
C ALA A 41 -7.22 0.60 -7.93
N MET A 42 -7.10 0.94 -6.65
CA MET A 42 -6.43 0.09 -5.65
C MET A 42 -7.23 -1.17 -5.35
N ALA A 43 -8.56 -1.10 -5.27
CA ALA A 43 -9.42 -2.26 -5.12
C ALA A 43 -9.28 -3.24 -6.31
N ALA A 44 -9.26 -2.72 -7.55
CA ALA A 44 -9.04 -3.53 -8.73
C ALA A 44 -7.65 -4.19 -8.76
N ALA A 45 -6.60 -3.43 -8.41
CA ALA A 45 -5.24 -3.95 -8.30
C ALA A 45 -5.13 -5.03 -7.21
N ARG A 46 -5.78 -4.82 -6.06
CA ARG A 46 -5.84 -5.78 -4.97
C ARG A 46 -6.52 -7.07 -5.40
N GLN A 47 -7.68 -6.98 -6.05
CA GLN A 47 -8.41 -8.15 -6.54
C GLN A 47 -7.54 -8.96 -7.52
N ALA A 48 -6.86 -8.30 -8.46
CA ALA A 48 -5.96 -8.97 -9.40
C ALA A 48 -4.79 -9.66 -8.68
N ALA A 49 -4.17 -9.00 -7.70
CA ALA A 49 -3.11 -9.58 -6.89
C ALA A 49 -3.60 -10.78 -6.08
N GLU A 50 -4.76 -10.68 -5.43
CA GLU A 50 -5.35 -11.78 -4.65
C GLU A 50 -5.66 -13.00 -5.53
N GLN A 51 -6.19 -12.80 -6.74
CA GLN A 51 -6.43 -13.87 -7.71
C GLN A 51 -5.13 -14.57 -8.12
N ASP A 52 -4.08 -13.83 -8.45
CA ASP A 52 -2.76 -14.41 -8.77
C ASP A 52 -2.20 -15.21 -7.57
N LEU A 53 -2.28 -14.62 -6.38
CA LEU A 53 -1.84 -15.24 -5.14
C LEU A 53 -2.58 -16.55 -4.82
N GLN A 54 -3.85 -16.74 -5.20
CA GLN A 54 -4.56 -18.00 -4.95
C GLN A 54 -3.86 -19.22 -5.56
N THR A 55 -3.18 -19.04 -6.69
CA THR A 55 -2.45 -20.12 -7.39
C THR A 55 -0.96 -20.17 -7.03
N SER A 56 -0.49 -19.23 -6.21
CA SER A 56 0.91 -19.04 -5.86
C SER A 56 1.38 -19.99 -4.74
N SER A 57 2.66 -20.38 -4.77
CA SER A 57 3.34 -21.11 -3.68
C SER A 57 4.00 -20.19 -2.65
N LEU A 58 3.78 -18.87 -2.74
CA LEU A 58 4.34 -17.90 -1.80
C LEU A 58 3.85 -18.15 -0.36
N SER A 59 4.75 -17.93 0.59
CA SER A 59 4.44 -17.90 2.01
C SER A 59 3.52 -16.73 2.35
N ASP A 60 2.82 -16.81 3.49
CA ASP A 60 1.95 -15.73 3.98
C ASP A 60 2.66 -14.39 4.14
N ALA A 61 3.94 -14.42 4.56
CA ALA A 61 4.76 -13.22 4.67
C ALA A 61 5.00 -12.55 3.30
N ASN A 62 5.28 -13.36 2.27
CA ASN A 62 5.48 -12.84 0.92
C ASN A 62 4.16 -12.40 0.28
N ARG A 63 3.05 -13.09 0.55
CA ARG A 63 1.69 -12.67 0.14
C ARG A 63 1.37 -11.28 0.70
N LYS A 64 1.62 -11.05 1.99
CA LYS A 64 1.46 -9.73 2.62
C LYS A 64 2.38 -8.67 2.01
N ALA A 65 3.60 -9.03 1.66
CA ALA A 65 4.53 -8.12 1.00
C ALA A 65 4.07 -7.69 -0.41
N VAL A 66 3.38 -8.58 -1.15
CA VAL A 66 2.78 -8.25 -2.46
C VAL A 66 1.61 -7.27 -2.29
N LEU A 67 0.75 -7.48 -1.28
CA LEU A 67 -0.43 -6.64 -1.05
C LEU A 67 -0.10 -5.28 -0.43
N PHE A 68 1.00 -5.19 0.31
CA PHE A 68 1.34 -4.00 1.09
C PHE A 68 1.43 -2.69 0.28
N PRO A 69 2.07 -2.62 -0.90
CA PRO A 69 2.13 -1.37 -1.67
C PRO A 69 0.76 -0.89 -2.11
N ILE A 70 -0.16 -1.82 -2.40
CA ILE A 70 -1.54 -1.51 -2.81
C ILE A 70 -2.27 -0.91 -1.60
N ASP A 71 -2.19 -1.56 -0.44
CA ASP A 71 -2.80 -1.09 0.80
C ASP A 71 -2.26 0.25 1.27
N LEU A 72 -0.98 0.52 1.01
CA LEU A 72 -0.36 1.81 1.32
C LEU A 72 -0.85 2.91 0.40
N LEU A 73 -0.90 2.67 -0.91
CA LEU A 73 -1.34 3.67 -1.87
C LEU A 73 -2.84 3.94 -1.79
N ASP A 74 -3.64 2.99 -1.31
CA ASP A 74 -5.06 3.19 -0.97
C ASP A 74 -5.28 4.19 0.18
N GLN A 75 -4.22 4.61 0.88
CA GLN A 75 -4.27 5.64 1.93
C GLN A 75 -3.61 6.96 1.50
N ALA A 76 -3.24 7.10 0.22
CA ALA A 76 -2.52 8.27 -0.29
C ALA A 76 -3.42 9.49 -0.55
N ASP A 77 -4.73 9.36 -0.39
CA ASP A 77 -5.68 10.46 -0.32
C ASP A 77 -5.61 11.19 1.04
N GLY A 78 -5.14 10.52 2.10
CA GLY A 78 -4.85 11.08 3.41
C GLY A 78 -3.56 11.91 3.47
N ASP A 79 -3.30 12.56 4.61
CA ASP A 79 -2.09 13.34 4.78
C ASP A 79 -0.84 12.45 4.71
N VAL A 80 0.25 12.99 4.14
CA VAL A 80 1.51 12.24 3.99
C VAL A 80 2.11 11.97 5.37
N GLU A 81 1.89 10.76 5.85
CA GLU A 81 2.39 10.25 7.11
C GLU A 81 3.72 9.51 6.92
N SER A 82 4.48 9.34 8.01
CA SER A 82 5.70 8.52 7.95
C SER A 82 5.38 7.07 7.56
N PHE A 83 6.32 6.37 6.92
CA PHE A 83 6.15 4.95 6.57
C PHE A 83 5.69 4.10 7.75
N ARG A 84 6.28 4.34 8.92
CA ARG A 84 5.94 3.62 10.16
C ARG A 84 4.53 3.94 10.66
N ALA A 85 4.01 5.14 10.41
CA ALA A 85 2.63 5.49 10.74
C ALA A 85 1.66 4.80 9.78
N LEU A 86 1.95 4.80 8.47
CA LEU A 86 1.15 4.10 7.46
C LEU A 86 1.09 2.59 7.72
N VAL A 87 2.21 1.95 8.04
CA VAL A 87 2.25 0.53 8.42
C VAL A 87 1.31 0.22 9.59
N ARG A 88 1.25 1.09 10.60
CA ARG A 88 0.35 0.88 11.76
C ARG A 88 -1.11 1.04 11.37
N LEU A 89 -1.42 2.00 10.51
CA LEU A 89 -2.78 2.25 10.05
C LEU A 89 -3.31 1.09 9.21
N ILE A 90 -2.50 0.55 8.30
CA ILE A 90 -2.84 -0.62 7.48
C ILE A 90 -3.02 -1.85 8.38
N ALA A 91 -2.10 -2.08 9.31
CA ALA A 91 -2.17 -3.23 10.23
C ALA A 91 -3.39 -3.20 11.16
N ALA A 92 -3.99 -2.03 11.42
CA ALA A 92 -5.19 -1.90 12.23
C ALA A 92 -6.49 -2.21 11.49
N ARG A 93 -6.44 -2.31 10.14
CA ARG A 93 -7.60 -2.55 9.26
C ARG A 93 -7.68 -3.99 8.72
N GLN A 94 -6.67 -4.82 9.00
CA GLN A 94 -6.59 -6.23 8.64
C GLN A 94 -6.99 -7.13 9.82
#